data_AF-A0A7W7IMN8-F1
#
_entry.id   AF-A0A7W7IMN8-F1
#
_cell.length_a   1.000
_cell.length_b   1.000
_cell.length_c   1.000
_cell.angle_alpha   90.00
_cell.angle_beta   90.00
_cell.angle_gamma   90.00
#
_symmetry.space_group_name_H-M   'P 1'
#
loop_
_entity.id
_entity.type
_entity.pdbx_description
1 polymer ?
#
loop_
_entity_poly.entity_id
_entity_poly.type
_entity_poly.pdbx_seq_one_letter_code
_entity_poly.pdbx_strand_id
1 'polypeptide(L)'
;MSDTIHIQIDRADGSLQRLIGLVERRGFHIDGMSMAPDSEEGGPSRRIALTVRGRDAARSIDNLGCQIDRLFGVSRIGAPAYQSEAA
;
A
#
# COMPACT_ATOMS: atom_id res chain seq x y z
N MET A 1 -1.63 -17.85 -0.21
CA MET A 1 -1.24 -17.07 0.98
C MET A 1 -1.29 -15.60 0.63
N SER A 2 -1.99 -14.79 1.41
CA SER A 2 -2.04 -13.33 1.27
C SER A 2 -1.03 -12.68 2.20
N ASP A 3 -0.55 -11.50 1.81
CA ASP A 3 0.38 -10.66 2.55
C ASP A 3 -0.19 -9.23 2.60
N THR A 4 0.04 -8.52 3.71
CA THR A 4 -0.49 -7.17 3.91
C THR A 4 0.65 -6.15 3.94
N ILE A 5 0.60 -5.19 3.02
CA ILE A 5 1.53 -4.08 2.93
C ILE A 5 0.85 -2.82 3.46
N HIS A 6 1.50 -2.14 4.41
CA HIS A 6 1.06 -0.84 4.88
C HIS A 6 1.74 0.27 4.08
N ILE A 7 0.94 1.21 3.59
CA ILE A 7 1.34 2.20 2.61
C ILE A 7 0.75 3.55 3.01
N GLN A 8 1.51 4.61 2.85
CA GLN A 8 1.04 5.98 2.90
C GLN A 8 1.00 6.53 1.48
N ILE A 9 -0.12 7.15 1.10
CA ILE A 9 -0.26 7.83 -0.18
C ILE A 9 -0.57 9.30 0.01
N ASP A 10 -0.10 10.13 -0.90
CA ASP A 10 -0.56 11.52 -1.00
C ASP A 10 -2.05 11.57 -1.38
N ARG A 11 -2.74 12.66 -1.01
CA ARG A 11 -4.16 12.86 -1.30
C ARG A 11 -4.44 13.14 -2.80
N ALA A 12 -3.43 13.30 -3.64
CA ALA A 12 -3.61 13.43 -5.08
C ALA A 12 -4.31 12.22 -5.68
N ASP A 13 -5.28 12.51 -6.55
CA ASP A 13 -6.21 11.56 -7.17
C ASP A 13 -5.51 10.38 -7.87
N GLY A 14 -4.30 10.59 -8.41
CA GLY A 14 -3.55 9.59 -9.16
C GLY A 14 -2.71 8.61 -8.34
N SER A 15 -2.43 8.85 -7.06
CA SER A 15 -1.50 8.02 -6.28
C SER A 15 -2.07 6.61 -6.03
N LEU A 16 -3.35 6.54 -5.67
CA LEU A 16 -4.07 5.28 -5.50
C LEU A 16 -4.16 4.50 -6.82
N GLN A 17 -4.55 5.16 -7.91
CA GLN A 17 -4.68 4.50 -9.22
C GLN A 17 -3.36 3.89 -9.69
N ARG A 18 -2.23 4.59 -9.48
CA ARG A 18 -0.88 4.07 -9.80
C ARG A 18 -0.51 2.85 -8.97
N LEU A 19 -0.83 2.88 -7.67
CA LEU A 19 -0.59 1.75 -6.76
C LEU A 19 -1.36 0.50 -7.21
N ILE A 20 -2.68 0.63 -7.42
CA ILE A 20 -3.53 -0.48 -7.87
C ILE A 20 -3.04 -1.02 -9.21
N GLY A 21 -2.79 -0.13 -10.17
CA GLY A 21 -2.29 -0.50 -11.48
C GLY A 21 -0.94 -1.21 -11.44
N LEU A 22 -0.03 -0.83 -10.54
CA LEU A 22 1.24 -1.55 -10.35
C LEU A 22 1.01 -2.98 -9.84
N VAL A 23 0.19 -3.14 -8.80
CA VAL A 23 -0.07 -4.43 -8.15
C VAL A 23 -0.66 -5.42 -9.14
N GLU A 24 -1.71 -5.03 -9.86
CA GLU A 24 -2.37 -5.89 -10.84
C GLU A 24 -1.45 -6.24 -12.01
N ARG A 25 -0.73 -5.25 -12.57
CA ARG A 25 0.20 -5.48 -13.71
C ARG A 25 1.39 -6.35 -13.35
N ARG A 26 1.74 -6.47 -12.06
CA ARG A 26 2.84 -7.32 -11.57
C ARG A 26 2.40 -8.73 -11.21
N GLY A 27 1.13 -9.07 -11.45
CA GLY A 27 0.59 -10.41 -11.24
C GLY A 27 0.25 -10.69 -9.78
N PHE A 28 -0.15 -9.67 -9.04
CA PHE A 28 -0.74 -9.80 -7.71
C PHE A 28 -2.24 -9.55 -7.78
N HIS A 29 -3.00 -10.34 -7.05
CA HIS A 29 -4.40 -10.09 -6.78
C HIS A 29 -4.52 -9.24 -5.53
N ILE A 30 -5.44 -8.28 -5.53
CA ILE A 30 -5.82 -7.54 -4.33
C ILE A 30 -6.94 -8.33 -3.67
N ASP A 31 -6.67 -8.82 -2.46
CA ASP A 31 -7.61 -9.60 -1.67
C ASP A 31 -8.45 -8.68 -0.75
N GLY A 32 -7.86 -7.56 -0.34
CA GLY A 32 -8.54 -6.55 0.46
C GLY A 32 -7.77 -5.24 0.52
N MET A 33 -8.49 -4.16 0.83
CA MET A 33 -7.92 -2.83 1.01
C MET A 33 -8.69 -2.11 2.12
N SER A 34 -7.98 -1.55 3.09
CA SER A 34 -8.55 -0.67 4.10
C SER A 34 -7.84 0.68 4.07
N MET A 35 -8.60 1.76 4.25
CA MET A 35 -8.09 3.13 4.26
C MET A 35 -8.37 3.74 5.63
N ALA A 36 -7.33 4.29 6.24
CA ALA A 36 -7.45 5.13 7.43
C ALA A 36 -7.03 6.56 7.06
N PRO A 37 -7.74 7.59 7.55
CA PRO A 37 -7.18 8.93 7.53
C PRO A 37 -5.86 8.92 8.31
N ASP A 38 -4.91 9.79 7.91
CA ASP A 38 -3.81 10.09 8.81
C ASP A 38 -4.40 10.74 10.08
N SER A 39 -3.71 10.59 11.20
CA SER A 39 -4.20 10.97 12.54
C SER A 39 -4.50 12.47 12.65
N GLU A 40 -3.93 13.26 11.75
CA GLU A 40 -4.36 14.63 11.49
C GLU A 40 -5.53 14.63 10.50
N GLU A 41 -6.74 14.91 11.00
CA GLU A 41 -7.93 15.09 10.16
C GLU A 41 -7.67 16.21 9.13
N GLY A 42 -7.47 15.83 7.86
CA GLY A 42 -7.12 16.78 6.80
C GLY A 42 -5.63 16.85 6.44
N GLY A 43 -4.79 15.97 6.99
CA GLY A 43 -3.39 15.84 6.63
C GLY A 43 -3.16 15.54 5.13
N PRO A 44 -1.93 15.79 4.63
CA PRO A 44 -1.62 15.69 3.20
C PRO A 44 -1.66 14.25 2.66
N SER A 45 -1.67 13.25 3.54
CA SER A 45 -1.59 11.84 3.20
C SER A 45 -2.72 10.99 3.78
N ARG A 46 -2.84 9.76 3.27
CA ARG A 46 -3.75 8.72 3.74
C ARG A 46 -2.99 7.42 3.95
N ARG A 47 -3.37 6.65 4.97
CA ARG A 47 -2.80 5.33 5.23
C ARG A 47 -3.69 4.25 4.61
N ILE A 48 -3.06 3.29 3.96
CA ILE A 48 -3.69 2.16 3.29
C ILE A 48 -3.05 0.88 3.83
N ALA A 49 -3.89 -0.06 4.25
CA ALA A 49 -3.51 -1.45 4.39
C ALA A 49 -3.96 -2.19 3.14
N LEU A 50 -3.02 -2.69 2.34
CA LEU A 50 -3.29 -3.41 1.10
C LEU A 50 -2.93 -4.89 1.27
N THR A 51 -3.93 -5.75 1.22
CA THR A 51 -3.75 -7.19 1.27
C THR A 51 -3.67 -7.74 -0.15
N VAL A 52 -2.54 -8.35 -0.49
CA VAL A 52 -2.26 -8.88 -1.82
C VAL A 52 -1.92 -10.35 -1.79
N ARG A 53 -2.20 -11.05 -2.88
CA ARG A 53 -1.83 -12.44 -3.08
C ARG A 53 -1.15 -12.61 -4.42
N GLY A 54 0.05 -13.17 -4.43
CA GLY A 54 0.74 -13.54 -5.67
C GLY A 54 -0.11 -14.53 -6.48
N ARG A 55 -0.20 -14.31 -7.80
CA ARG A 55 -0.89 -15.25 -8.71
C ARG A 55 -0.19 -16.60 -8.81
N ASP A 56 1.12 -16.63 -8.57
CA ASP A 56 1.99 -17.80 -8.62
C ASP A 56 3.15 -17.66 -7.62
N ALA A 57 3.83 -18.77 -7.29
CA ALA A 57 4.97 -18.84 -6.36
C ALA A 57 6.18 -17.99 -6.79
N ALA A 58 6.32 -17.62 -8.06
CA ALA A 58 7.39 -16.75 -8.53
C ALA A 58 7.21 -15.26 -8.14
N ARG A 59 6.08 -14.88 -7.53
CA ARG A 59 5.82 -13.50 -7.12
C ARG A 59 6.36 -13.24 -5.71
N SER A 60 7.33 -12.33 -5.60
CA SER A 60 7.92 -11.93 -4.32
C SER A 60 7.36 -10.60 -3.84
N ILE A 61 6.90 -10.58 -2.58
CA ILE A 61 6.38 -9.37 -1.93
C ILE A 61 7.46 -8.30 -1.75
N ASP A 62 8.70 -8.71 -1.53
CA ASP A 62 9.84 -7.79 -1.39
C ASP A 62 10.10 -7.00 -2.68
N ASN A 63 10.04 -7.69 -3.82
CA ASN A 63 10.15 -7.06 -5.14
C ASN A 63 8.99 -6.09 -5.41
N LEU A 64 7.77 -6.44 -4.99
CA LEU A 64 6.62 -5.54 -5.08
C LEU A 64 6.85 -4.30 -4.21
N GLY A 65 7.35 -4.48 -2.98
CA GLY A 65 7.66 -3.40 -2.07
C GLY A 65 8.71 -2.42 -2.63
N CYS A 66 9.79 -2.94 -3.22
CA CYS A 66 10.80 -2.12 -3.90
C CYS A 66 10.23 -1.35 -5.12
N GLN A 67 9.21 -1.87 -5.78
CA GLN A 67 8.56 -1.20 -6.90
C GLN A 67 7.55 -0.14 -6.44
N ILE A 68 6.85 -0.38 -5.33
CA ILE A 68 5.98 0.59 -4.67
C ILE A 68 6.79 1.82 -4.25
N ASP A 69 7.99 1.62 -3.71
CA ASP A 69 8.92 2.69 -3.29
C ASP A 69 9.30 3.64 -4.43
N ARG A 70 9.21 3.18 -5.69
CA ARG A 70 9.49 3.98 -6.89
C ARG A 70 8.28 4.74 -7.42
N LEU A 71 7.09 4.58 -6.83
CA LEU A 71 5.89 5.29 -7.24
C LEU A 71 5.87 6.69 -6.63
N PHE A 72 5.56 7.67 -7.47
CA PHE A 72 5.37 9.05 -7.01
C PHE A 72 4.12 9.16 -6.12
N GLY A 73 4.28 9.80 -4.95
CA GLY A 73 3.18 10.03 -4.00
C GLY A 73 2.77 8.77 -3.22
N VAL A 74 3.62 7.75 -3.17
CA VAL A 74 3.38 6.49 -2.47
C VAL A 74 4.64 6.11 -1.67
N SER A 75 4.48 5.76 -0.40
CA SER A 75 5.59 5.30 0.45
C SER A 75 5.13 4.11 1.28
N ARG A 76 6.00 3.12 1.49
CA ARG A 76 5.71 2.05 2.46
C ARG A 76 5.91 2.57 3.88
N ILE A 77 5.08 2.12 4.80
CA ILE A 77 5.23 2.39 6.23
C ILE A 77 5.37 1.08 6.97
N GLY A 78 6.21 1.06 8.01
CA GLY A 78 6.33 -0.13 8.86
C GLY A 78 5.04 -0.41 9.61
N ALA A 79 4.76 -1.69 9.90
CA ALA A 79 3.63 -2.11 10.74
C ALA A 79 3.50 -1.34 12.08
N PRO A 80 4.57 -0.99 12.82
CA PRO A 80 4.42 -0.16 14.02
C PRO A 80 3.92 1.26 13.70
N ALA A 81 4.38 1.87 12.61
CA ALA A 81 3.95 3.21 12.20
C ALA A 81 2.47 3.24 11.75
N TYR A 82 1.92 2.11 11.29
CA TYR A 82 0.49 1.99 11.00
C TYR A 82 -0.37 1.97 12.28
N GLN A 83 0.12 1.36 13.36
CA GLN A 83 -0.60 1.23 14.64
C GLN A 83 -0.30 2.33 15.67
N SER A 84 0.78 3.10 15.49
CA SER A 84 1.33 4.01 16.50
C SER A 84 0.43 5.17 16.96
N GLU A 85 -0.83 5.25 16.54
CA GLU A 85 -1.75 6.31 16.96
C GLU A 85 -3.15 5.76 17.33
N ALA A 86 -3.20 4.55 17.87
CA ALA A 86 -4.38 3.98 18.53
C ALA A 86 -4.24 3.89 20.06
N ALA A 87 -3.27 4.61 20.66
CA ALA A 87 -2.99 4.64 22.10
C ALA A 87 -3.22 6.03 22.69
#